data_AF-A0A9N9BV52-F1
#
_entry.id   AF-A0A9N9BV52-F1
#
_cell.length_a   1.000
_cell.length_b   1.000
_cell.length_c   1.000
_cell.angle_alpha   90.00
_cell.angle_beta   90.00
_cell.angle_gamma   90.00
#
_symmetry.space_group_name_H-M   'P 1'
#
loop_
_entity.id
_entity.type
_entity.pdbx_description
1 polymer ?
#
loop_
_entity_poly.entity_id
_entity_poly.type
_entity_poly.pdbx_seq_one_letter_code
_entity_poly.pdbx_strand_id
1 'polypeptide(L)'
;MSAAMFGLLKVHRRLSTSASPVQGWKRLIRFIGEDGSIYQGEPILSENGLKSIDDLKAKLIKGNIFDNTAKVTDSIVPIRKLLSPISTSQVPLIRCIGLNYKKHALETNQSIPKYPILFIKPSTAVQDPFEPVRLPKIAANHVDYEAELAVVIKKECKNVDKEKALEYVLGYTAGNDISAREWQKTRGGGQWSFSKGFDTFSPLGPMLVSPTVITNPNSLRISMTVNDVKMQDSNTGDMVFDVASLISFLSQSTTLQPGTVILTGTPEGVGFVKDPPVYLQTGDKMTVEIENIGQLTNYVENEK
;
A
#
# COMPACT_ATOMS: atom_id res chain seq x y z
N MET A 1 -18.87 -33.39 57.20
CA MET A 1 -17.84 -32.62 56.49
C MET A 1 -18.10 -32.75 55.00
N SER A 2 -18.41 -31.63 54.37
CA SER A 2 -18.77 -31.48 52.96
C SER A 2 -17.52 -31.47 52.08
N ALA A 3 -17.54 -32.15 50.93
CA ALA A 3 -16.58 -31.95 49.86
C ALA A 3 -17.32 -31.99 48.52
N ALA A 4 -17.36 -30.84 47.86
CA ALA A 4 -18.15 -30.53 46.69
C ALA A 4 -17.61 -31.20 45.42
N MET A 5 -18.52 -31.75 44.62
CA MET A 5 -18.29 -32.28 43.28
C MET A 5 -18.34 -31.10 42.30
N PHE A 6 -17.19 -30.67 41.77
CA PHE A 6 -17.12 -29.66 40.71
C PHE A 6 -17.46 -30.30 39.35
N GLY A 7 -18.68 -30.09 38.88
CA GLY A 7 -19.07 -30.38 37.50
C GLY A 7 -18.58 -29.27 36.56
N LEU A 8 -17.63 -29.57 35.68
CA LEU A 8 -17.27 -28.70 34.57
C LEU A 8 -18.36 -28.76 33.48
N LEU A 9 -19.18 -27.71 33.38
CA LEU A 9 -19.97 -27.45 32.18
C LEU A 9 -19.03 -26.99 31.04
N LYS A 10 -18.75 -27.88 30.08
CA LYS A 10 -18.19 -27.50 28.78
C LYS A 10 -19.25 -26.78 27.96
N VAL A 11 -19.27 -25.45 28.02
CA VAL A 11 -20.03 -24.61 27.10
C VAL A 11 -19.43 -24.77 25.70
N HIS A 12 -20.06 -25.60 24.87
CA HIS A 12 -19.74 -25.69 23.44
C HIS A 12 -20.33 -24.44 22.76
N ARG A 13 -19.52 -23.38 22.64
CA ARG A 13 -19.82 -22.29 21.70
C ARG A 13 -19.73 -22.89 20.28
N ARG A 14 -20.89 -23.07 19.65
CA ARG A 14 -20.98 -23.27 18.20
C ARG A 14 -20.31 -22.07 17.54
N LEU A 15 -19.14 -22.27 16.94
CA LEU A 15 -18.58 -21.34 15.97
C LEU A 15 -19.53 -21.36 14.77
N SER A 16 -20.38 -20.33 14.70
CA SER A 16 -21.07 -19.97 13.48
C SER A 16 -20.02 -19.73 12.41
N THR A 17 -19.96 -20.60 11.40
CA THR A 17 -19.27 -20.34 10.14
C THR A 17 -20.09 -19.28 9.40
N SER A 18 -20.00 -18.02 9.82
CA SER A 18 -20.48 -16.93 9.00
C SER A 18 -19.51 -16.81 7.83
N ALA A 19 -19.97 -17.13 6.62
CA ALA A 19 -19.29 -16.76 5.39
C ALA A 19 -18.83 -15.30 5.52
N SER A 20 -17.55 -15.04 5.28
CA SER A 20 -16.98 -13.69 5.33
C SER A 20 -17.87 -12.77 4.48
N PRO A 21 -18.51 -11.74 5.06
CA PRO A 21 -19.41 -10.88 4.33
C PRO A 21 -18.70 -10.24 3.13
N VAL A 22 -19.33 -10.36 1.96
CA VAL A 22 -18.85 -9.84 0.69
C VAL A 22 -18.71 -8.32 0.82
N GLN A 23 -17.53 -7.81 0.47
CA GLN A 23 -17.25 -6.37 0.47
C GLN A 23 -18.21 -5.66 -0.49
N GLY A 24 -18.88 -4.60 -0.01
CA GLY A 24 -19.95 -3.92 -0.75
C GLY A 24 -19.48 -3.01 -1.90
N TRP A 25 -18.19 -3.05 -2.23
CA TRP A 25 -17.53 -2.29 -3.28
C TRP A 25 -16.39 -3.13 -3.89
N LYS A 26 -16.08 -2.89 -5.16
CA LYS A 26 -15.01 -3.53 -5.92
C LYS A 26 -13.79 -2.63 -6.05
N ARG A 27 -14.02 -1.33 -6.25
CA ARG A 27 -12.98 -0.31 -6.37
C ARG A 27 -13.37 0.88 -5.53
N LEU A 28 -12.43 1.43 -4.77
CA LEU A 28 -12.66 2.56 -3.90
C LEU A 28 -11.64 3.65 -4.17
N ILE A 29 -12.13 4.87 -4.35
CA ILE A 29 -11.34 6.09 -4.31
C ILE A 29 -11.81 6.98 -3.18
N ARG A 30 -10.89 7.77 -2.64
CA ARG A 30 -11.20 8.92 -1.80
C ARG A 30 -10.89 10.17 -2.61
N PHE A 31 -11.75 11.17 -2.55
CA PHE A 31 -11.64 12.33 -3.44
C PHE A 31 -12.31 13.58 -2.88
N ILE A 32 -11.92 14.73 -3.41
CA ILE A 32 -12.64 16.00 -3.25
C ILE A 32 -13.59 16.15 -4.45
N GLY A 33 -14.88 16.33 -4.19
CA GLY A 33 -15.88 16.62 -5.22
C GLY A 33 -15.76 18.05 -5.75
N GLU A 34 -16.46 18.36 -6.85
CA GLU A 34 -16.53 19.74 -7.36
C GLU A 34 -17.13 20.74 -6.36
N ASP A 35 -17.96 20.24 -5.44
CA ASP A 35 -18.54 21.01 -4.34
C ASP A 35 -17.54 21.30 -3.19
N GLY A 36 -16.32 20.77 -3.27
CA GLY A 36 -15.28 20.92 -2.26
C GLY A 36 -15.35 19.94 -1.09
N SER A 37 -16.36 19.07 -1.03
CA SER A 37 -16.52 18.07 0.03
C SER A 37 -15.64 16.85 -0.22
N ILE A 38 -15.22 16.17 0.86
CA ILE A 38 -14.46 14.92 0.78
C ILE A 38 -15.43 13.74 0.76
N TYR A 39 -15.24 12.84 -0.20
CA TYR A 39 -16.03 11.64 -0.40
C TYR A 39 -15.17 10.39 -0.50
N GLN A 40 -15.84 9.25 -0.36
CA GLN A 40 -15.37 7.95 -0.80
C GLN A 40 -16.38 7.40 -1.81
N GLY A 41 -15.91 6.73 -2.85
CA GLY A 41 -16.79 6.25 -3.91
C GLY A 41 -16.17 5.18 -4.79
N GLU A 42 -17.01 4.48 -5.54
CA GLU A 42 -16.60 3.56 -6.58
C GLU A 42 -16.49 4.31 -7.91
N PRO A 43 -15.29 4.38 -8.51
CA PRO A 43 -15.09 5.13 -9.75
C PRO A 43 -15.83 4.45 -10.91
N ILE A 44 -16.45 5.26 -11.76
CA ILE A 44 -17.09 4.80 -12.99
C ILE A 44 -16.01 4.74 -14.07
N LEU A 45 -15.49 3.54 -14.33
CA LEU A 45 -14.38 3.30 -15.25
C LEU A 45 -14.85 2.66 -16.55
N SER A 46 -14.23 3.04 -17.67
CA SER A 46 -14.40 2.40 -18.98
C SER A 46 -13.48 1.19 -19.18
N GLU A 47 -12.36 1.14 -18.46
CA GLU A 47 -11.37 0.06 -18.49
C GLU A 47 -10.93 -0.37 -17.09
N ASN A 48 -10.17 -1.47 -17.01
CA ASN A 48 -9.58 -1.91 -15.74
C ASN A 48 -8.41 -1.00 -15.34
N GLY A 49 -8.45 -0.50 -14.11
CA GLY A 49 -7.43 0.41 -13.58
C GLY A 49 -7.75 1.87 -13.88
N LEU A 50 -7.38 2.76 -12.96
CA LEU A 50 -7.60 4.20 -13.10
C LEU A 50 -6.35 4.87 -13.67
N LYS A 51 -6.44 5.42 -14.89
CA LYS A 51 -5.30 6.08 -15.58
C LYS A 51 -5.40 7.60 -15.68
N SER A 52 -6.62 8.14 -15.78
CA SER A 52 -6.87 9.58 -15.81
C SER A 52 -8.06 9.93 -14.92
N ILE A 53 -8.06 11.15 -14.39
CA ILE A 53 -9.17 11.73 -13.63
C ILE A 53 -10.05 12.66 -14.48
N ASP A 54 -9.70 12.85 -15.76
CA ASP A 54 -10.47 13.70 -16.67
C ASP A 54 -11.91 13.16 -16.79
N ASP A 55 -12.88 14.03 -16.52
CA ASP A 55 -14.32 13.72 -16.49
C ASP A 55 -14.70 12.55 -15.55
N LEU A 56 -13.82 12.17 -14.62
CA LEU A 56 -14.03 11.03 -13.75
C LEU A 56 -15.15 11.34 -12.74
N LYS A 57 -16.05 10.36 -12.60
CA LYS A 57 -17.16 10.39 -11.65
C LYS A 57 -17.13 9.15 -10.79
N ALA A 58 -17.68 9.25 -9.59
CA ALA A 58 -17.83 8.10 -8.70
C ALA A 58 -19.24 7.97 -8.18
N LYS A 59 -19.68 6.73 -8.02
CA LYS A 59 -20.84 6.39 -7.20
C LYS A 59 -20.43 6.42 -5.73
N LEU A 60 -21.11 7.21 -4.90
CA LEU A 60 -20.73 7.38 -3.50
C LEU A 60 -20.83 6.06 -2.72
N ILE A 61 -19.86 5.82 -1.83
CA ILE A 61 -19.89 4.73 -0.86
C ILE A 61 -20.30 5.31 0.50
N LYS A 62 -21.40 4.83 1.06
CA LYS A 62 -21.85 5.18 2.42
C LYS A 62 -21.54 4.05 3.39
N GLY A 63 -21.20 4.39 4.63
CA GLY A 63 -20.80 3.45 5.68
C GLY A 63 -19.28 3.43 5.90
N ASN A 64 -18.84 2.52 6.76
CA ASN A 64 -17.43 2.37 7.13
C ASN A 64 -16.80 1.24 6.30
N ILE A 65 -15.69 1.55 5.62
CA ILE A 65 -15.01 0.63 4.71
C ILE A 65 -14.31 -0.53 5.42
N PHE A 66 -13.98 -0.38 6.71
CA PHE A 66 -13.34 -1.41 7.52
C PHE A 66 -14.32 -2.44 8.09
N ASP A 67 -15.63 -2.17 8.00
CA ASP A 67 -16.68 -3.12 8.37
C ASP A 67 -17.59 -3.43 7.17
N ASN A 68 -18.74 -4.04 7.42
CA ASN A 68 -19.64 -4.52 6.38
C ASN A 68 -20.79 -3.54 6.08
N THR A 69 -20.71 -2.31 6.58
CA THR A 69 -21.73 -1.28 6.36
C THR A 69 -21.48 -0.48 5.09
N ALA A 70 -20.26 -0.51 4.53
CA ALA A 70 -19.93 0.16 3.28
C ALA A 70 -20.75 -0.38 2.10
N LYS A 71 -21.52 0.49 1.46
CA LYS A 71 -22.33 0.18 0.27
C LYS A 71 -22.20 1.27 -0.78
N VAL A 72 -22.01 0.85 -2.03
CA VAL A 72 -22.12 1.73 -3.20
C VAL A 72 -23.58 2.18 -3.34
N THR A 73 -23.77 3.47 -3.57
CA THR A 73 -25.08 4.10 -3.77
C THR A 73 -25.26 4.53 -5.22
N ASP A 74 -26.45 4.98 -5.60
CA ASP A 74 -26.70 5.55 -6.93
C ASP A 74 -26.37 7.05 -7.03
N SER A 75 -25.93 7.68 -5.94
CA SER A 75 -25.50 9.08 -5.95
C SER A 75 -24.15 9.21 -6.66
N ILE A 76 -24.10 9.99 -7.73
CA ILE A 76 -22.90 10.20 -8.54
C ILE A 76 -22.34 11.59 -8.27
N VAL A 77 -21.03 11.68 -8.06
CA VAL A 77 -20.33 12.95 -7.83
C VAL A 77 -19.13 13.06 -8.80
N PRO A 78 -18.98 14.18 -9.52
CA PRO A 78 -17.77 14.47 -10.31
C PRO A 78 -16.58 14.77 -9.40
N ILE A 79 -15.41 14.29 -9.82
CA ILE A 79 -14.19 14.34 -9.02
C ILE A 79 -13.36 15.55 -9.44
N ARG A 80 -13.01 16.38 -8.47
CA ARG A 80 -12.09 17.51 -8.66
C ARG A 80 -10.64 17.11 -8.37
N LYS A 81 -10.41 16.31 -7.33
CA LYS A 81 -9.07 15.89 -6.89
C LYS A 81 -9.13 14.52 -6.26
N LEU A 82 -8.22 13.62 -6.65
CA LEU A 82 -8.01 12.36 -5.95
C LEU A 82 -7.22 12.57 -4.66
N LEU A 83 -7.50 11.71 -3.69
CA LEU A 83 -6.78 11.60 -2.43
C LEU A 83 -6.30 10.15 -2.30
N SER A 84 -5.34 9.91 -1.41
CA SER A 84 -4.97 8.54 -1.02
C SER A 84 -6.24 7.79 -0.62
N PRO A 85 -6.45 6.56 -1.13
CA PRO A 85 -7.70 5.81 -0.90
C PRO A 85 -7.89 5.44 0.58
N ILE A 86 -6.83 5.54 1.39
CA ILE A 86 -6.85 5.47 2.86
C ILE A 86 -6.21 6.75 3.39
N SER A 87 -6.93 7.51 4.24
CA SER A 87 -6.41 8.76 4.78
C SER A 87 -5.28 8.52 5.80
N THR A 88 -4.43 9.52 6.01
CA THR A 88 -3.41 9.50 7.07
C THR A 88 -3.97 9.12 8.45
N SER A 89 -5.17 9.59 8.80
CA SER A 89 -5.84 9.26 10.06
C SER A 89 -6.37 7.83 10.14
N GLN A 90 -6.58 7.17 9.00
CA GLN A 90 -6.98 5.77 8.90
C GLN A 90 -5.78 4.82 8.84
N VAL A 91 -4.56 5.33 8.56
CA VAL A 91 -3.33 4.53 8.58
C VAL A 91 -2.70 4.60 9.97
N PRO A 92 -2.75 3.52 10.78
CA PRO A 92 -2.06 3.50 12.06
C PRO A 92 -0.54 3.38 11.90
N LEU A 93 -0.09 2.64 10.87
CA LEU A 93 1.32 2.41 10.57
C LEU A 93 1.49 1.85 9.14
N ILE A 94 2.64 2.11 8.52
CA ILE A 94 3.05 1.50 7.27
C ILE A 94 4.21 0.53 7.56
N ARG A 95 3.99 -0.76 7.33
CA ARG A 95 4.99 -1.84 7.44
C ARG A 95 5.59 -2.06 6.06
N CYS A 96 6.92 -2.07 5.95
CA CYS A 96 7.58 -2.12 4.64
C CYS A 96 8.61 -3.25 4.61
N ILE A 97 8.74 -3.92 3.46
CA ILE A 97 9.62 -5.08 3.31
C ILE A 97 10.70 -4.77 2.28
N GLY A 98 11.95 -4.69 2.73
CA GLY A 98 13.07 -4.53 1.80
C GLY A 98 13.52 -5.86 1.22
N LEU A 99 14.16 -5.81 0.05
CA LEU A 99 14.74 -6.96 -0.66
C LEU A 99 13.74 -8.10 -0.91
N ASN A 100 12.46 -7.77 -1.14
CA ASN A 100 11.43 -8.78 -1.38
C ASN A 100 11.26 -9.18 -2.85
N TYR A 101 12.07 -8.69 -3.78
CA TYR A 101 12.06 -9.14 -5.18
C TYR A 101 13.38 -9.82 -5.50
N LYS A 102 13.33 -11.01 -6.11
CA LYS A 102 14.52 -11.82 -6.37
C LYS A 102 15.49 -11.07 -7.29
N LYS A 103 14.98 -10.46 -8.34
CA LYS A 103 15.80 -9.70 -9.29
C LYS A 103 16.40 -8.44 -8.68
N HIS A 104 15.67 -7.76 -7.79
CA HIS A 104 16.20 -6.60 -7.07
C HIS A 104 17.33 -6.98 -6.10
N ALA A 105 17.21 -8.12 -5.41
CA ALA A 105 18.29 -8.64 -4.57
C ALA A 105 19.56 -8.94 -5.41
N LEU A 106 19.39 -9.52 -6.60
CA LEU A 106 20.50 -9.79 -7.53
C LEU A 106 21.13 -8.49 -8.06
N GLU A 107 20.32 -7.50 -8.47
CA GLU A 107 20.78 -6.19 -8.97
C GLU A 107 21.64 -5.44 -7.93
N THR A 108 21.33 -5.62 -6.66
CA THR A 108 22.04 -4.98 -5.55
C THR A 108 23.16 -5.84 -4.95
N ASN A 109 23.48 -6.99 -5.57
CA ASN A 109 24.42 -7.99 -5.06
C ASN A 109 24.16 -8.40 -3.60
N GLN A 110 22.89 -8.43 -3.20
CA GLN A 110 22.45 -8.88 -1.88
C GLN A 110 22.03 -10.35 -1.93
N SER A 111 22.21 -11.06 -0.81
CA SER A 111 21.67 -12.42 -0.70
C SER A 111 20.14 -12.36 -0.55
N ILE A 112 19.44 -13.35 -1.13
CA ILE A 112 18.00 -13.48 -0.94
C ILE A 112 17.74 -13.70 0.57
N PRO A 113 16.95 -12.83 1.23
CA PRO A 113 16.73 -12.94 2.66
C PRO A 113 16.04 -14.27 3.03
N LYS A 114 16.41 -14.84 4.18
CA LYS A 114 15.70 -15.99 4.76
C LYS A 114 14.40 -15.60 5.47
N TYR A 115 14.31 -14.34 5.91
CA TYR A 115 13.17 -13.76 6.60
C TYR A 115 12.91 -12.35 6.05
N PRO A 116 11.66 -11.86 6.06
CA PRO A 116 11.35 -10.50 5.63
C PRO A 116 12.14 -9.44 6.40
N ILE A 117 12.79 -8.52 5.67
CA ILE A 117 13.53 -7.40 6.28
C ILE A 117 12.55 -6.24 6.51
N LEU A 118 12.10 -6.11 7.75
CA LEU A 118 11.07 -5.16 8.14
C LEU A 118 11.65 -3.80 8.53
N PHE A 119 11.02 -2.74 8.03
CA PHE A 119 11.11 -1.38 8.56
C PHE A 119 9.72 -0.72 8.56
N ILE A 120 9.63 0.51 9.06
CA ILE A 120 8.35 1.22 9.18
C ILE A 120 8.44 2.63 8.59
N LYS A 121 7.33 3.10 8.05
CA LYS A 121 7.10 4.52 7.75
C LYS A 121 5.94 5.01 8.63
N PRO A 122 6.02 6.26 9.14
CA PRO A 122 4.92 6.86 9.89
C PRO A 122 3.76 7.15 8.95
N SER A 123 2.57 7.32 9.51
CA SER A 123 1.38 7.70 8.73
C SER A 123 1.51 9.09 8.08
N THR A 124 2.32 9.98 8.64
CA THR A 124 2.61 11.31 8.07
C THR A 124 3.35 11.24 6.72
N ALA A 125 3.95 10.09 6.38
CA ALA A 125 4.55 9.87 5.07
C ALA A 125 3.52 9.68 3.95
N VAL A 126 2.26 9.36 4.27
CA VAL A 126 1.20 9.17 3.26
C VAL A 126 1.08 10.42 2.38
N GLN A 127 1.04 10.22 1.07
CA GLN A 127 0.81 11.30 0.11
C GLN A 127 -0.31 10.93 -0.89
N ASP A 128 -1.10 11.93 -1.24
CA ASP A 128 -2.19 11.82 -2.20
C ASP A 128 -1.65 11.70 -3.65
N PRO A 129 -2.39 11.06 -4.57
CA PRO A 129 -2.10 11.13 -6.00
C PRO A 129 -2.07 12.58 -6.49
N PHE A 130 -1.15 12.86 -7.42
CA PHE A 130 -0.88 14.14 -8.06
C PHE A 130 -0.34 15.24 -7.14
N GLU A 131 -0.15 14.96 -5.85
CA GLU A 131 0.48 15.89 -4.92
C GLU A 131 2.00 15.71 -4.88
N PRO A 132 2.76 16.75 -4.49
CA PRO A 132 4.21 16.71 -4.55
C PRO A 132 4.83 15.82 -3.47
N VAL A 133 5.76 14.96 -3.86
CA VAL A 133 6.77 14.39 -2.96
C VAL A 133 7.82 15.47 -2.69
N ARG A 134 8.03 15.79 -1.41
CA ARG A 134 8.91 16.88 -0.98
C ARG A 134 10.29 16.36 -0.65
N LEU A 135 11.28 16.76 -1.43
CA LEU A 135 12.70 16.47 -1.18
C LEU A 135 13.12 17.19 0.11
N PRO A 136 13.52 16.46 1.16
CA PRO A 136 13.86 17.06 2.44
C PRO A 136 15.20 17.78 2.34
N LYS A 137 15.34 18.92 3.03
CA LYS A 137 16.57 19.74 3.00
C LYS A 137 17.83 18.94 3.36
N ILE A 138 17.68 17.93 4.22
CA ILE A 138 18.78 17.08 4.69
C ILE A 138 19.18 15.96 3.72
N ALA A 139 18.40 15.68 2.68
CA ALA A 139 18.64 14.53 1.79
C ALA A 139 18.34 14.77 0.30
N ALA A 140 18.11 16.02 -0.12
CA ALA A 140 17.54 16.36 -1.43
C ALA A 140 18.24 15.75 -2.65
N ASN A 141 19.54 15.45 -2.57
CA ASN A 141 20.34 15.03 -3.73
C ASN A 141 20.34 13.51 -3.97
N HIS A 142 19.85 12.70 -3.04
CA HIS A 142 19.97 11.24 -3.09
C HIS A 142 18.63 10.54 -2.82
N VAL A 143 17.53 11.18 -3.22
CA VAL A 143 16.18 10.61 -3.08
C VAL A 143 15.85 9.75 -4.30
N ASP A 144 15.31 8.57 -4.04
CA ASP A 144 15.02 7.55 -5.04
C ASP A 144 13.56 7.11 -4.95
N TYR A 145 13.09 6.49 -6.02
CA TYR A 145 11.74 5.95 -6.18
C TYR A 145 11.75 4.42 -6.04
N GLU A 146 10.63 3.84 -5.64
CA GLU A 146 10.46 2.39 -5.47
C GLU A 146 9.00 2.01 -5.74
N ALA A 147 8.67 1.51 -6.93
CA ALA A 147 7.31 1.03 -7.23
C ALA A 147 6.97 -0.18 -6.36
N GLU A 148 5.85 -0.15 -5.65
CA GLU A 148 5.41 -1.26 -4.80
C GLU A 148 3.91 -1.54 -4.90
N LEU A 149 3.54 -2.82 -4.75
CA LEU A 149 2.18 -3.19 -4.36
C LEU A 149 2.00 -2.87 -2.88
N ALA A 150 0.92 -2.18 -2.55
CA ALA A 150 0.52 -1.88 -1.19
C ALA A 150 -0.74 -2.66 -0.81
N VAL A 151 -0.71 -3.31 0.35
CA VAL A 151 -1.83 -4.09 0.91
C VAL A 151 -2.41 -3.34 2.10
N VAL A 152 -3.73 -3.17 2.14
CA VAL A 152 -4.40 -2.53 3.28
C VAL A 152 -5.10 -3.58 4.12
N ILE A 153 -4.89 -3.58 5.43
CA ILE A 153 -5.52 -4.53 6.36
C ILE A 153 -6.96 -4.07 6.70
N LYS A 154 -7.92 -5.00 6.61
CA LYS A 154 -9.36 -4.76 6.85
C LYS A 154 -9.73 -4.74 8.32
N LYS A 155 -9.19 -5.69 9.08
CA LYS A 155 -9.56 -5.97 10.47
C LYS A 155 -8.33 -6.40 11.25
N GLU A 156 -8.41 -6.34 12.58
CA GLU A 156 -7.31 -6.77 13.44
C GLU A 156 -6.81 -8.17 13.08
N CYS A 157 -5.49 -8.28 12.90
CA CYS A 157 -4.79 -9.50 12.51
C CYS A 157 -3.66 -9.75 13.51
N LYS A 158 -3.64 -10.91 14.17
CA LYS A 158 -2.58 -11.33 15.09
C LYS A 158 -2.42 -12.85 15.03
N ASN A 159 -1.19 -13.34 14.89
CA ASN A 159 -0.85 -14.75 14.77
C ASN A 159 -1.69 -15.47 13.69
N VAL A 160 -1.84 -14.85 12.52
CA VAL A 160 -2.67 -15.38 11.45
C VAL A 160 -1.89 -16.40 10.63
N ASP A 161 -2.47 -17.58 10.45
CA ASP A 161 -1.96 -18.62 9.54
C ASP A 161 -1.92 -18.09 8.10
N LYS A 162 -0.90 -18.48 7.33
CA LYS A 162 -0.73 -18.04 5.93
C LYS A 162 -1.98 -18.29 5.08
N GLU A 163 -2.65 -19.42 5.27
CA GLU A 163 -3.80 -19.84 4.48
C GLU A 163 -5.02 -18.92 4.68
N LYS A 164 -5.10 -18.23 5.83
CA LYS A 164 -6.18 -17.29 6.16
C LYS A 164 -5.80 -15.83 5.96
N ALA A 165 -4.53 -15.57 5.62
CA ALA A 165 -3.97 -14.22 5.59
C ALA A 165 -4.75 -13.26 4.67
N LEU A 166 -5.15 -13.73 3.49
CA LEU A 166 -5.85 -12.89 2.51
C LEU A 166 -7.28 -12.50 2.95
N GLU A 167 -7.88 -13.21 3.91
CA GLU A 167 -9.18 -12.84 4.50
C GLU A 167 -9.12 -11.54 5.33
N TYR A 168 -7.91 -11.10 5.70
CA TYR A 168 -7.66 -9.87 6.44
C TYR A 168 -7.35 -8.68 5.52
N VAL A 169 -7.33 -8.88 4.21
CA VAL A 169 -7.05 -7.81 3.24
C VAL A 169 -8.32 -7.01 2.95
N LEU A 170 -8.24 -5.70 3.09
CA LEU A 170 -9.27 -4.75 2.66
C LEU A 170 -9.21 -4.55 1.15
N GLY A 171 -7.99 -4.43 0.62
CA GLY A 171 -7.73 -4.28 -0.80
C GLY A 171 -6.27 -3.98 -1.07
N TYR A 172 -6.00 -3.74 -2.35
CA TYR A 172 -4.68 -3.48 -2.88
C TYR A 172 -4.65 -2.12 -3.58
N THR A 173 -3.56 -1.38 -3.42
CA THR A 173 -3.31 -0.10 -4.11
C THR A 173 -1.86 -0.08 -4.59
N ALA A 174 -1.50 0.84 -5.48
CA ALA A 174 -0.09 1.12 -5.75
C ALA A 174 0.49 2.00 -4.64
N GLY A 175 1.79 1.83 -4.40
CA GLY A 175 2.58 2.66 -3.50
C GLY A 175 3.93 3.00 -4.11
N ASN A 176 4.55 4.07 -3.60
CA ASN A 176 5.91 4.44 -3.92
C ASN A 176 6.74 4.57 -2.63
N ASP A 177 7.70 3.67 -2.39
CA ASP A 177 8.54 3.71 -1.20
C ASP A 177 9.74 4.66 -1.38
N ILE A 178 9.46 5.97 -1.34
CA ILE A 178 10.47 7.01 -1.53
C ILE A 178 11.58 6.88 -0.49
N SER A 179 12.82 6.96 -0.96
CA SER A 179 14.00 6.56 -0.20
C SER A 179 15.15 7.54 -0.31
N ALA A 180 15.58 8.12 0.82
CA ALA A 180 16.80 8.93 0.89
C ALA A 180 18.05 8.02 1.03
N ARG A 181 18.68 7.67 -0.09
CA ARG A 181 19.73 6.64 -0.16
C ARG A 181 20.98 6.92 0.65
N GLU A 182 21.39 8.18 0.73
CA GLU A 182 22.54 8.56 1.57
C GLU A 182 22.25 8.26 3.05
N TRP A 183 21.06 8.63 3.52
CA TRP A 183 20.64 8.33 4.89
C TRP A 183 20.43 6.83 5.10
N GLN A 184 19.88 6.13 4.12
CA GLN A 184 19.67 4.68 4.22
C GLN A 184 21.00 3.92 4.38
N LYS A 185 22.03 4.31 3.63
CA LYS A 185 23.29 3.56 3.53
C LYS A 185 24.38 4.01 4.49
N THR A 186 24.47 5.33 4.74
CA THR A 186 25.65 5.91 5.42
C THR A 186 25.32 6.59 6.74
N ARG A 187 24.23 7.37 6.80
CA ARG A 187 23.95 8.23 7.97
C ARG A 187 22.94 7.66 8.97
N GLY A 188 22.10 6.72 8.54
CA GLY A 188 20.95 6.20 9.30
C GLY A 188 21.26 5.08 10.29
N GLY A 189 22.53 4.82 10.60
CA GLY A 189 22.93 3.81 11.61
C GLY A 189 22.50 2.38 11.28
N GLY A 190 22.35 2.05 9.99
CA GLY A 190 21.88 0.74 9.54
C GLY A 190 20.36 0.52 9.66
N GLN A 191 19.60 1.51 10.11
CA GLN A 191 18.13 1.48 10.17
C GLN A 191 17.53 2.27 9.02
N TRP A 192 16.51 1.72 8.36
CA TRP A 192 15.95 2.34 7.14
C TRP A 192 14.76 3.28 7.41
N SER A 193 14.09 3.13 8.56
CA SER A 193 12.86 3.89 8.89
C SER A 193 13.07 5.40 8.85
N PHE A 194 14.22 5.92 9.28
CA PHE A 194 14.49 7.37 9.22
C PHE A 194 14.58 7.86 7.76
N SER A 195 15.40 7.20 6.94
CA SER A 195 15.61 7.58 5.53
C SER A 195 14.41 7.42 4.62
N LYS A 196 13.41 6.64 5.05
CA LYS A 196 12.19 6.37 4.32
C LYS A 196 10.99 7.05 4.99
N GLY A 197 11.10 7.57 6.21
CA GLY A 197 9.97 8.01 7.01
C GLY A 197 9.63 9.50 6.92
N PHE A 198 10.25 10.27 6.03
CA PHE A 198 9.94 11.69 5.87
C PHE A 198 8.51 11.92 5.39
N ASP A 199 7.96 13.09 5.67
CA ASP A 199 6.64 13.46 5.18
C ASP A 199 6.60 13.36 3.65
N THR A 200 5.46 12.93 3.11
CA THR A 200 5.22 12.66 1.68
C THR A 200 5.98 11.48 1.05
N PHE A 201 6.81 10.73 1.80
CA PHE A 201 7.63 9.64 1.25
C PHE A 201 6.87 8.32 1.02
N SER A 202 5.56 8.28 1.22
CA SER A 202 4.71 7.11 0.94
C SER A 202 3.47 7.49 0.14
N PRO A 203 3.59 7.94 -1.12
CA PRO A 203 2.42 8.07 -1.98
C PRO A 203 1.65 6.76 -2.10
N LEU A 204 0.31 6.84 -2.04
CA LEU A 204 -0.60 5.70 -2.14
C LEU A 204 -1.78 6.02 -3.05
N GLY A 205 -2.10 5.11 -3.96
CA GLY A 205 -3.25 5.27 -4.87
C GLY A 205 -3.10 4.50 -6.19
N PRO A 206 -3.81 4.89 -7.25
CA PRO A 206 -4.85 5.93 -7.28
C PRO A 206 -6.18 5.45 -6.69
N MET A 207 -6.35 4.14 -6.49
CA MET A 207 -7.55 3.53 -5.93
C MET A 207 -7.21 2.27 -5.14
N LEU A 208 -8.10 1.90 -4.22
CA LEU A 208 -8.06 0.63 -3.51
C LEU A 208 -8.95 -0.40 -4.21
N VAL A 209 -8.39 -1.55 -4.55
CA VAL A 209 -9.08 -2.61 -5.30
C VAL A 209 -9.34 -3.81 -4.40
N SER A 210 -10.59 -4.25 -4.36
CA SER A 210 -11.07 -5.34 -3.51
C SER A 210 -10.42 -6.69 -3.89
N PRO A 211 -10.24 -7.62 -2.92
CA PRO A 211 -9.89 -9.01 -3.20
C PRO A 211 -10.90 -9.77 -4.08
N THR A 212 -12.11 -9.24 -4.27
CA THR A 212 -13.09 -9.78 -5.23
C THR A 212 -12.72 -9.50 -6.69
N VAL A 213 -11.85 -8.53 -6.95
CA VAL A 213 -11.32 -8.19 -8.28
C VAL A 213 -9.90 -8.73 -8.45
N ILE A 214 -9.02 -8.46 -7.49
CA ILE A 214 -7.65 -8.98 -7.47
C ILE A 214 -7.63 -10.23 -6.59
N THR A 215 -7.83 -11.39 -7.22
CA THR A 215 -7.87 -12.68 -6.53
C THR A 215 -6.49 -13.28 -6.30
N ASN A 216 -5.50 -12.92 -7.14
CA ASN A 216 -4.10 -13.27 -6.96
C ASN A 216 -3.22 -12.00 -6.97
N PRO A 217 -2.83 -11.46 -5.80
CA PRO A 217 -2.00 -10.26 -5.73
C PRO A 217 -0.53 -10.48 -6.13
N ASN A 218 -0.10 -11.75 -6.25
CA ASN A 218 1.25 -12.15 -6.62
C ASN A 218 1.36 -12.52 -8.11
N SER A 219 0.56 -11.90 -8.97
CA SER A 219 0.61 -12.08 -10.43
C SER A 219 0.16 -10.82 -11.18
N LEU A 220 0.57 -9.65 -10.73
CA LEU A 220 0.23 -8.36 -11.33
C LEU A 220 1.46 -7.75 -11.98
N ARG A 221 1.32 -7.21 -13.19
CA ARG A 221 2.38 -6.35 -13.73
C ARG A 221 2.52 -5.09 -12.88
N ILE A 222 3.76 -4.69 -12.63
CA ILE A 222 4.12 -3.47 -11.89
C ILE A 222 5.23 -2.72 -12.64
N SER A 223 5.15 -1.40 -12.70
CA SER A 223 6.17 -0.57 -13.35
C SER A 223 6.32 0.81 -12.71
N MET A 224 7.48 1.44 -12.94
CA MET A 224 7.77 2.83 -12.59
C MET A 224 8.19 3.58 -13.84
N THR A 225 7.65 4.78 -14.03
CA THR A 225 8.08 5.73 -15.07
C THR A 225 8.49 7.04 -14.40
N VAL A 226 9.62 7.62 -14.81
CA VAL A 226 10.07 8.95 -14.39
C VAL A 226 10.30 9.79 -15.64
N ASN A 227 9.61 10.92 -15.78
CA ASN A 227 9.68 11.82 -16.95
C ASN A 227 9.59 11.05 -18.28
N ASP A 228 8.57 10.20 -18.42
CA ASP A 228 8.31 9.35 -19.59
C ASP A 228 9.33 8.23 -19.86
N VAL A 229 10.36 8.10 -19.02
CA VAL A 229 11.33 7.00 -19.08
C VAL A 229 10.90 5.88 -18.13
N LYS A 230 10.68 4.69 -18.69
CA LYS A 230 10.37 3.52 -17.86
C LYS A 230 11.62 3.03 -17.11
N MET A 231 11.54 3.07 -15.79
CA MET A 231 12.65 2.76 -14.90
C MET A 231 12.61 1.34 -14.35
N GLN A 232 11.42 0.86 -14.01
CA GLN A 232 11.13 -0.48 -13.50
C GLN A 232 10.00 -1.11 -14.34
N ASP A 233 10.09 -2.40 -14.65
CA ASP A 233 9.04 -3.17 -15.35
C ASP A 233 9.14 -4.65 -14.93
N SER A 234 8.21 -5.10 -14.09
CA SER A 234 8.30 -6.41 -13.45
C SER A 234 6.90 -6.99 -13.17
N ASN A 235 6.85 -8.04 -12.36
CA ASN A 235 5.62 -8.70 -11.95
C ASN A 235 5.68 -9.05 -10.46
N THR A 236 4.58 -8.87 -9.73
CA THR A 236 4.49 -9.19 -8.29
C THR A 236 4.68 -10.67 -7.96
N GLY A 237 4.72 -11.55 -8.97
CA GLY A 237 5.12 -12.95 -8.85
C GLY A 237 6.63 -13.15 -8.63
N ASP A 238 7.47 -12.13 -8.82
CA ASP A 238 8.90 -12.20 -8.48
C ASP A 238 9.18 -12.03 -6.98
N MET A 239 8.13 -11.79 -6.17
CA MET A 239 8.27 -11.66 -4.73
C MET A 239 8.92 -12.91 -4.11
N VAL A 240 9.86 -12.71 -3.18
CA VAL A 240 10.46 -13.77 -2.36
C VAL A 240 9.44 -14.28 -1.35
N PHE A 241 8.76 -13.35 -0.68
CA PHE A 241 7.67 -13.61 0.26
C PHE A 241 6.37 -13.05 -0.32
N ASP A 242 5.43 -13.94 -0.64
CA ASP A 242 4.10 -13.55 -1.15
C ASP A 242 3.28 -12.78 -0.10
N VAL A 243 2.17 -12.15 -0.52
CA VAL A 243 1.36 -11.30 0.36
C VAL A 243 0.85 -12.05 1.59
N ALA A 244 0.45 -13.32 1.40
CA ALA A 244 -0.04 -14.15 2.49
C ALA A 244 1.07 -14.46 3.52
N SER A 245 2.28 -14.77 3.04
CA SER A 245 3.49 -14.95 3.86
C SER A 245 3.84 -13.69 4.64
N LEU A 246 3.77 -12.52 4.02
CA LEU A 246 4.03 -11.24 4.69
C LEU A 246 3.05 -10.97 5.82
N ILE A 247 1.74 -11.08 5.56
CA ILE A 247 0.72 -10.86 6.58
C ILE A 247 0.89 -11.85 7.74
N SER A 248 1.09 -13.14 7.44
CA SER A 248 1.29 -14.16 8.46
C SER A 248 2.50 -13.83 9.33
N PHE A 249 3.66 -13.56 8.72
CA PHE A 249 4.90 -13.20 9.41
C PHE A 249 4.74 -11.93 10.27
N LEU A 250 4.23 -10.84 9.69
CA LEU A 250 4.10 -9.55 10.38
C LEU A 250 3.08 -9.59 11.53
N SER A 251 2.14 -10.53 11.49
CA SER A 251 1.15 -10.72 12.55
C SER A 251 1.67 -11.53 13.75
N GLN A 252 2.85 -12.16 13.66
CA GLN A 252 3.41 -12.98 14.73
C GLN A 252 3.72 -12.13 15.96
N SER A 253 2.99 -12.41 17.04
CA SER A 253 3.01 -11.68 18.32
C SER A 253 2.73 -10.18 18.23
N THR A 254 2.36 -9.66 17.05
CA THR A 254 2.15 -8.24 16.77
C THR A 254 0.79 -8.06 16.12
N THR A 255 -0.07 -7.20 16.69
CA THR A 255 -1.36 -6.89 16.06
C THR A 255 -1.15 -5.94 14.87
N LEU A 256 -1.65 -6.34 13.70
CA LEU A 256 -1.88 -5.43 12.57
C LEU A 256 -3.29 -4.87 12.71
N GLN A 257 -3.41 -3.54 12.77
CA GLN A 257 -4.68 -2.85 12.97
C GLN A 257 -5.42 -2.66 11.64
N PRO A 258 -6.75 -2.47 11.64
CA PRO A 258 -7.47 -1.99 10.46
C PRO A 258 -6.78 -0.73 9.90
N GLY A 259 -6.57 -0.69 8.59
CA GLY A 259 -5.88 0.40 7.90
C GLY A 259 -4.36 0.32 7.91
N THR A 260 -3.74 -0.63 8.61
CA THR A 260 -2.30 -0.90 8.45
C THR A 260 -2.00 -1.14 6.98
N VAL A 261 -1.01 -0.42 6.45
CA VAL A 261 -0.52 -0.59 5.08
C VAL A 261 0.72 -1.46 5.11
N ILE A 262 0.81 -2.42 4.19
CA ILE A 262 2.01 -3.23 3.95
C ILE A 262 2.54 -2.88 2.56
N LEU A 263 3.70 -2.23 2.53
CA LEU A 263 4.53 -2.04 1.33
C LEU A 263 5.37 -3.31 1.14
N THR A 264 5.10 -4.01 0.04
CA THR A 264 5.50 -5.41 -0.19
C THR A 264 6.90 -5.58 -0.76
N GLY A 265 7.64 -4.51 -0.97
CA GLY A 265 8.93 -4.47 -1.63
C GLY A 265 8.85 -4.02 -3.09
N THR A 266 10.00 -3.59 -3.62
CA THR A 266 10.14 -3.05 -4.96
C THR A 266 10.94 -3.97 -5.89
N PRO A 267 10.60 -4.05 -7.19
CA PRO A 267 11.38 -4.78 -8.18
C PRO A 267 12.71 -4.08 -8.54
N GLU A 268 13.47 -4.72 -9.41
CA GLU A 268 14.70 -4.16 -9.99
C GLU A 268 14.47 -2.84 -10.74
N GLY A 269 15.53 -2.06 -10.94
CA GLY A 269 15.50 -0.81 -11.72
C GLY A 269 15.33 0.47 -10.90
N VAL A 270 15.53 0.41 -9.57
CA VAL A 270 15.62 1.59 -8.70
C VAL A 270 16.72 2.54 -9.18
N GLY A 271 16.61 3.83 -8.90
CA GLY A 271 17.49 4.84 -9.50
C GLY A 271 18.94 4.74 -9.06
N PHE A 272 19.22 4.38 -7.81
CA PHE A 272 20.58 4.40 -7.27
C PHE A 272 21.54 3.35 -7.87
N VAL A 273 21.01 2.28 -8.48
CA VAL A 273 21.82 1.21 -9.09
C VAL A 273 22.07 1.44 -10.58
N LYS A 274 21.43 2.47 -11.18
CA LYS A 274 21.68 2.87 -12.56
C LYS A 274 23.11 3.42 -12.69
N ASP A 275 23.63 3.39 -13.91
CA ASP A 275 24.93 3.97 -14.26
C ASP A 275 24.76 4.97 -15.43
N PRO A 276 24.83 6.29 -15.18
CA PRO A 276 24.97 6.93 -13.86
C PRO A 276 23.71 6.77 -12.98
N PRO A 277 23.80 6.93 -11.64
CA PRO A 277 22.64 6.90 -10.76
C PRO A 277 21.60 7.95 -11.15
N VAL A 278 20.32 7.57 -11.04
CA VAL A 278 19.20 8.49 -11.23
C VAL A 278 18.58 8.79 -9.88
N TYR A 279 18.56 10.05 -9.50
CA TYR A 279 17.88 10.53 -8.29
C TYR A 279 16.81 11.53 -8.68
N LEU A 280 15.76 11.57 -7.88
CA LEU A 280 14.63 12.48 -8.06
C LEU A 280 15.08 13.92 -7.89
N GLN A 281 14.65 14.77 -8.82
CA GLN A 281 14.89 16.21 -8.82
C GLN A 281 13.58 16.98 -8.82
N THR A 282 13.63 18.23 -8.35
CA THR A 282 12.46 19.12 -8.43
C THR A 282 12.01 19.26 -9.88
N GLY A 283 10.71 19.09 -10.11
CA GLY A 283 10.09 19.10 -11.44
C GLY A 283 9.84 17.70 -12.02
N ASP A 284 10.43 16.65 -11.45
CA ASP A 284 10.19 15.29 -11.93
C ASP A 284 8.74 14.86 -11.74
N LYS A 285 8.24 14.09 -12.70
CA LYS A 285 6.97 13.36 -12.64
C LYS A 285 7.27 11.88 -12.53
N MET A 286 6.73 11.24 -11.49
CA MET A 286 6.84 9.81 -11.26
C MET A 286 5.47 9.15 -11.41
N THR A 287 5.42 7.98 -12.03
CA THR A 287 4.20 7.18 -12.14
C THR A 287 4.48 5.72 -11.82
N VAL A 288 3.84 5.21 -10.77
CA VAL A 288 3.72 3.76 -10.51
C VAL A 288 2.47 3.26 -11.22
N GLU A 289 2.60 2.23 -12.05
CA GLU A 289 1.45 1.57 -12.66
C GLU A 289 1.38 0.10 -12.24
N ILE A 290 0.22 -0.32 -11.73
CA ILE A 290 -0.07 -1.72 -11.40
C ILE A 290 -1.33 -2.18 -12.12
N GLU A 291 -1.24 -3.36 -12.73
CA GLU A 291 -2.34 -4.02 -13.42
C GLU A 291 -3.61 -4.07 -12.54
N ASN A 292 -4.78 -3.78 -13.14
CA ASN A 292 -6.10 -3.69 -12.49
C ASN A 292 -6.27 -2.56 -11.44
N ILE A 293 -5.19 -1.90 -11.01
CA ILE A 293 -5.20 -0.77 -10.07
C ILE A 293 -5.10 0.57 -10.83
N GLY A 294 -4.18 0.68 -11.79
CA GLY A 294 -3.94 1.89 -12.56
C GLY A 294 -2.71 2.67 -12.11
N GLN A 295 -2.72 3.98 -12.36
CA GLN A 295 -1.54 4.86 -12.30
C GLN A 295 -1.57 5.78 -11.08
N LEU A 296 -0.62 5.59 -10.17
CA LEU A 296 -0.31 6.50 -9.08
C LEU A 296 0.78 7.46 -9.58
N THR A 297 0.41 8.72 -9.82
CA THR A 297 1.34 9.75 -10.29
C THR A 297 1.61 10.76 -9.20
N ASN A 298 2.86 11.20 -9.04
CA ASN A 298 3.26 12.29 -8.14
C ASN A 298 4.31 13.16 -8.81
N TYR A 299 4.39 14.42 -8.39
CA TYR A 299 5.43 15.37 -8.81
C TYR A 299 6.48 15.52 -7.72
N VAL A 300 7.65 16.06 -8.03
CA VAL A 300 8.71 16.29 -7.06
C VAL A 300 8.94 17.78 -6.86
N GLU A 301 8.96 18.21 -5.59
CA GLU A 301 9.27 19.57 -5.18
C GLU A 301 10.30 19.56 -4.05
N ASN A 302 11.03 20.66 -3.84
CA ASN A 302 11.77 20.83 -2.60
C ASN A 302 10.83 21.10 -1.42
N GLU A 303 11.24 20.67 -0.23
CA GLU A 303 10.65 21.12 1.02
C GLU A 303 10.78 22.64 1.17
N LYS A 304 9.71 23.29 1.67
CA LYS A 304 9.66 24.74 1.87
C LYS A 304 10.47 25.16 3.10
#